data_AF-A0A7L5A3H6-F1
#
_entry.id   AF-A0A7L5A3H6-F1
#
_cell.length_a   1.000
_cell.length_b   1.000
_cell.length_c   1.000
_cell.angle_alpha   90.00
_cell.angle_beta   90.00
_cell.angle_gamma   90.00
#
_symmetry.space_group_name_H-M   'P 1'
#
loop_
_entity.id
_entity.type
_entity.pdbx_description
1 polymer ?
#
loop_
_entity_poly.entity_id
_entity_poly.type
_entity_poly.pdbx_seq_one_letter_code
_entity_poly.pdbx_strand_id
1 'polypeptide(L)'
;MLNDFTRDPLTSDYAAPRRRSLLLHGLGITLRRPGAVLWTYAFNLALALLFALRFGTQLGSILTHSLAGQRLTSAFDIGTAGDALIRLSDNAPSAGNTNYLGLPLYALVYFILVPGTLFCYIDGAPSRLSTLLGAGLLHFWRFIRITLLTVIVSGIVLGPLLTLQDKWSDYVDDHFTGYPALGREAAAYLLIGLVAALLRLYFDLVTAYTVQIGLQIRPDGKPDHRVRRTLLPALRVLRRNFLRTYGSFLLLSVVGLAALALGLSYSLAHLARPHVWPIFVLAQLGLFANLFARFWQRGAESILVLDNPIPPQAIPTFDPEPRIELVTEPVTEPVRQHVIDPIPDPEPASPSLAEPDQQVFLDDRPPNSSGS
;
A
#
# COMPACT_ATOMS: atom_id res chain seq x y z
N MET A 1 -28.05 -15.45 13.33
CA MET A 1 -26.90 -14.52 13.30
C MET A 1 -27.27 -13.17 12.68
N LEU A 2 -28.45 -12.65 13.03
CA LEU A 2 -28.81 -11.25 12.95
C LEU A 2 -29.00 -10.82 14.40
N ASN A 3 -28.31 -9.77 14.84
CA ASN A 3 -28.57 -8.92 16.02
C ASN A 3 -27.23 -8.43 16.56
N ASP A 4 -26.69 -7.34 16.00
CA ASP A 4 -25.99 -6.29 16.78
C ASP A 4 -25.65 -5.04 15.93
N PHE A 5 -26.62 -4.51 15.18
CA PHE A 5 -26.40 -3.31 14.32
C PHE A 5 -27.19 -2.07 14.75
N THR A 6 -27.84 -2.10 15.91
CA THR A 6 -28.46 -0.93 16.54
C THR A 6 -27.51 -0.27 17.54
N ARG A 7 -26.32 0.11 17.07
CA ARG A 7 -25.58 1.20 17.73
C ARG A 7 -26.10 2.50 17.14
N ASP A 8 -26.93 3.20 17.89
CA ASP A 8 -27.32 4.57 17.58
C ASP A 8 -26.05 5.43 17.37
N PRO A 9 -25.78 5.93 16.16
CA PRO A 9 -24.56 6.69 15.88
C PRO A 9 -24.68 8.17 16.24
N LEU A 10 -25.80 8.63 16.81
CA LEU A 10 -26.13 10.06 16.91
C LEU A 10 -25.97 10.69 18.30
N THR A 11 -25.56 9.93 19.33
CA THR A 11 -25.39 10.47 20.70
C THR A 11 -23.99 10.26 21.28
N SER A 12 -23.01 9.82 20.48
CA SER A 12 -21.60 9.82 20.89
C SER A 12 -21.07 11.24 20.94
N ASP A 13 -21.22 11.88 22.10
CA ASP A 13 -20.29 12.84 22.68
C ASP A 13 -19.63 13.81 21.69
N TYR A 14 -20.09 15.06 21.71
CA TYR A 14 -19.29 16.24 21.36
C TYR A 14 -18.12 16.44 22.36
N ALA A 15 -17.49 15.36 22.81
CA ALA A 15 -16.24 15.42 23.54
C ALA A 15 -15.22 16.07 22.62
N ALA A 16 -14.80 17.28 22.99
CA ALA A 16 -13.78 18.05 22.31
C ALA A 16 -12.67 17.10 21.80
N PRO A 17 -12.24 17.23 20.53
CA PRO A 17 -11.37 16.26 19.88
C PRO A 17 -10.14 16.03 20.76
N ARG A 18 -10.15 14.92 21.48
CA ARG A 18 -9.09 14.56 22.41
C ARG A 18 -7.83 14.52 21.54
N ARG A 19 -6.85 15.40 21.81
CA ARG A 19 -5.58 15.52 21.07
C ARG A 19 -4.75 14.25 21.26
N ARG A 20 -5.25 13.12 20.82
CA ARG A 20 -4.57 11.85 20.95
C ARG A 20 -3.38 11.87 19.98
N SER A 21 -2.27 11.32 20.44
CA SER A 21 -1.05 11.20 19.63
C SER A 21 -1.37 10.47 18.33
N LEU A 22 -1.01 11.10 17.20
CA LEU A 22 -1.23 10.57 15.85
C LEU A 22 -0.45 9.25 15.66
N LEU A 23 0.74 9.18 16.27
CA LEU A 23 1.56 7.98 16.31
C LEU A 23 0.88 6.84 17.06
N LEU A 24 0.33 7.08 18.26
CA LEU A 24 -0.31 6.01 19.04
C LEU A 24 -1.58 5.49 18.35
N HIS A 25 -2.33 6.36 17.67
CA HIS A 25 -3.52 5.94 16.91
C HIS A 25 -3.14 5.15 15.67
N GLY A 26 -2.14 5.62 14.93
CA GLY A 26 -1.56 4.88 13.81
C GLY A 26 -1.08 3.50 14.23
N LEU A 27 -0.36 3.42 15.37
CA LEU A 27 0.12 2.16 15.94
C LEU A 27 -1.04 1.24 16.29
N GLY A 28 -2.09 1.78 16.93
CA GLY A 28 -3.28 1.03 17.29
C GLY A 28 -3.98 0.44 16.07
N ILE A 29 -4.09 1.17 14.97
CA ILE A 29 -4.63 0.65 13.71
C ILE A 29 -3.75 -0.47 13.14
N THR A 30 -2.43 -0.26 13.10
CA THR A 30 -1.48 -1.25 12.58
C THR A 30 -1.51 -2.55 13.40
N LEU A 31 -1.51 -2.45 14.73
CA LEU A 31 -1.53 -3.61 15.64
C LEU A 31 -2.87 -4.33 15.69
N ARG A 32 -3.99 -3.63 15.49
CA ARG A 32 -5.32 -4.26 15.36
C ARG A 32 -5.45 -5.09 14.07
N ARG A 33 -4.57 -4.85 13.10
CA ARG A 33 -4.59 -5.48 11.78
C ARG A 33 -3.21 -6.07 11.43
N PRO A 34 -2.68 -7.00 12.25
CA PRO A 34 -1.33 -7.53 12.08
C PRO A 34 -1.20 -8.34 10.79
N GLY A 35 -2.30 -8.93 10.31
CA GLY A 35 -2.33 -9.68 9.05
C GLY A 35 -1.80 -8.89 7.86
N ALA A 36 -2.08 -7.58 7.77
CA ALA A 36 -1.56 -6.73 6.70
C ALA A 36 -0.02 -6.68 6.68
N VAL A 37 0.59 -6.54 7.86
CA VAL A 37 2.05 -6.51 8.02
C VAL A 37 2.65 -7.89 7.76
N LEU A 38 2.06 -8.93 8.38
CA LEU A 38 2.56 -10.30 8.30
C LEU A 38 2.50 -10.86 6.88
N TRP A 39 1.40 -10.65 6.16
CA TRP A 39 1.30 -11.09 4.76
C TRP A 39 2.31 -10.36 3.88
N THR A 40 2.44 -9.04 4.04
CA THR A 40 3.42 -8.27 3.26
C THR A 40 4.85 -8.70 3.56
N TYR A 41 5.16 -9.00 4.82
CA TYR A 41 6.44 -9.56 5.21
C TYR A 41 6.66 -10.94 4.58
N ALA A 42 5.67 -11.83 4.64
CA ALA A 42 5.75 -13.17 4.05
C ALA A 42 5.99 -13.12 2.53
N PHE A 43 5.30 -12.22 1.81
CA PHE A 43 5.54 -12.01 0.38
C PHE A 43 6.95 -11.45 0.11
N ASN A 44 7.39 -10.45 0.88
CA ASN A 44 8.75 -9.92 0.76
C ASN A 44 9.81 -11.00 1.03
N LEU A 45 9.60 -11.84 2.05
CA LEU A 45 10.49 -12.95 2.38
C LEU A 45 10.52 -13.99 1.27
N ALA A 46 9.35 -14.40 0.75
CA ALA A 46 9.25 -15.36 -0.34
C ALA A 46 9.98 -14.84 -1.61
N LEU A 47 9.77 -13.57 -1.98
CA LEU A 47 10.47 -12.95 -3.09
C LEU A 47 11.98 -12.85 -2.83
N ALA A 48 12.39 -12.45 -1.63
CA ALA A 48 13.80 -12.38 -1.25
C ALA A 48 14.47 -13.76 -1.33
N LEU A 49 13.80 -14.83 -0.89
CA LEU A 49 14.31 -16.20 -1.02
C LEU A 49 14.41 -16.64 -2.48
N LEU A 50 13.39 -16.36 -3.30
CA LEU A 50 13.42 -16.66 -4.74
C LEU A 50 14.59 -15.95 -5.44
N PHE A 51 14.83 -14.68 -5.10
CA PHE A 51 15.96 -13.92 -5.65
C PHE A 51 17.30 -14.39 -5.09
N ALA A 52 17.37 -14.71 -3.80
CA ALA A 52 18.58 -15.23 -3.18
C ALA A 52 19.00 -16.57 -3.77
N LEU A 53 18.06 -17.47 -4.07
CA LEU A 53 18.35 -18.76 -4.73
C LEU A 53 18.98 -18.55 -6.11
N ARG A 54 18.43 -17.64 -6.93
CA ARG A 54 18.99 -17.33 -8.25
C ARG A 54 20.32 -16.58 -8.17
N PHE A 55 20.44 -15.65 -7.24
CA PHE A 55 21.66 -14.90 -7.04
C PHE A 55 22.80 -15.80 -6.52
N GLY A 56 22.48 -16.77 -5.66
CA GLY A 56 23.43 -17.74 -5.15
C GLY A 56 24.06 -18.62 -6.24
N THR A 57 23.28 -19.06 -7.24
CA THR A 57 23.83 -19.85 -8.36
C THR A 57 24.73 -19.04 -9.28
N GLN A 58 24.41 -17.75 -9.50
CA GLN A 58 25.24 -16.83 -10.27
C GLN A 58 26.53 -16.43 -9.54
N LEU A 59 26.44 -16.13 -8.25
CA LEU A 59 27.61 -15.87 -7.42
C LEU A 59 28.52 -17.10 -7.33
N GLY A 60 27.94 -18.30 -7.20
CA GLY A 60 28.70 -19.54 -7.15
C GLY A 60 29.55 -19.76 -8.40
N SER A 61 29.03 -19.48 -9.59
CA SER A 61 29.81 -19.63 -10.84
C SER A 61 30.95 -18.62 -10.97
N ILE A 62 30.75 -17.39 -10.50
CA ILE A 62 31.77 -16.32 -10.52
C ILE A 62 32.85 -16.57 -9.45
N LEU A 63 32.43 -16.91 -8.23
CA LEU A 63 33.33 -17.07 -7.09
C LEU A 63 34.19 -18.34 -7.16
N THR A 64 33.69 -19.41 -7.79
CA THR A 64 34.46 -20.67 -7.96
C THR A 64 35.72 -20.49 -8.82
N HIS A 65 35.77 -19.47 -9.68
CA HIS A 65 36.89 -19.22 -10.59
C HIS A 65 37.70 -17.96 -10.24
N SER A 66 37.33 -17.25 -9.17
CA SER A 66 37.90 -15.93 -8.85
C SER A 66 38.73 -15.95 -7.57
N LEU A 67 39.96 -15.43 -7.67
CA LEU A 67 40.81 -15.06 -6.52
C LEU A 67 40.09 -14.15 -5.50
N ALA A 68 39.01 -13.47 -5.90
CA ALA A 68 38.15 -12.69 -5.01
C ALA A 68 37.44 -13.56 -3.96
N GLY A 69 37.11 -14.82 -4.26
CA GLY A 69 36.48 -15.75 -3.32
C GLY A 69 37.37 -16.08 -2.12
N GLN A 70 38.69 -16.16 -2.33
CA GLN A 70 39.68 -16.33 -1.26
C GLN A 70 39.83 -15.09 -0.37
N ARG A 71 39.62 -13.88 -0.91
CA ARG A 71 39.68 -12.64 -0.12
C ARG A 71 38.40 -12.43 0.70
N LEU A 72 37.23 -12.70 0.12
CA LEU A 72 35.94 -12.65 0.82
C LEU A 72 35.85 -13.61 2.00
N THR A 73 36.54 -14.75 1.93
CA THR A 73 36.56 -15.76 3.00
C THR A 73 37.57 -15.45 4.11
N SER A 74 38.62 -14.68 3.83
CA SER A 74 39.69 -14.39 4.79
C SER A 74 39.57 -13.03 5.49
N ALA A 75 38.97 -12.03 4.84
CA ALA A 75 38.69 -10.72 5.44
C ALA A 75 37.43 -10.12 4.81
N PHE A 76 36.30 -10.20 5.53
CA PHE A 76 35.09 -9.52 5.09
C PHE A 76 35.25 -8.01 5.32
N ASP A 77 35.69 -7.30 4.29
CA ASP A 77 35.75 -5.84 4.27
C ASP A 77 34.53 -5.27 3.55
N ILE A 78 33.80 -4.38 4.24
CA ILE A 78 32.59 -3.71 3.75
C ILE A 78 32.92 -2.84 2.52
N GLY A 79 34.09 -2.20 2.50
CA GLY A 79 34.54 -1.40 1.35
C GLY A 79 34.74 -2.28 0.13
N THR A 80 35.49 -3.37 0.30
CA THR A 80 35.70 -4.37 -0.76
C THR A 80 34.39 -5.02 -1.24
N ALA A 81 33.44 -5.30 -0.34
CA ALA A 81 32.14 -5.84 -0.70
C ALA A 81 31.28 -4.84 -1.50
N GLY A 82 31.31 -3.56 -1.12
CA GLY A 82 30.66 -2.47 -1.86
C GLY A 82 31.24 -2.30 -3.25
N ASP A 83 32.57 -2.23 -3.36
CA ASP A 83 33.28 -2.14 -4.64
C ASP A 83 33.03 -3.34 -5.53
N ALA A 84 32.98 -4.55 -4.97
CA ALA A 84 32.62 -5.76 -5.71
C ALA A 84 31.19 -5.69 -6.24
N LEU A 85 30.25 -5.12 -5.48
CA LEU A 85 28.87 -4.93 -5.92
C LEU A 85 28.75 -3.92 -7.07
N ILE A 86 29.46 -2.79 -6.98
CA ILE A 86 29.51 -1.76 -8.02
C ILE A 86 30.17 -2.32 -9.28
N ARG A 87 31.31 -3.01 -9.14
CA ARG A 87 31.95 -3.67 -10.28
C ARG A 87 31.08 -4.75 -10.90
N LEU A 88 30.27 -5.44 -10.09
CA LEU A 88 29.31 -6.43 -10.59
C LEU A 88 28.15 -5.74 -11.35
N SER A 89 27.69 -4.57 -10.91
CA SER A 89 26.69 -3.80 -11.68
C SER A 89 27.24 -3.27 -12.99
N ASP A 90 28.50 -2.84 -13.01
CA ASP A 90 29.11 -2.19 -14.18
C ASP A 90 29.60 -3.19 -15.23
N ASN A 91 30.16 -4.33 -14.80
CA ASN A 91 30.82 -5.29 -15.68
C ASN A 91 29.96 -6.50 -16.08
N ALA A 92 28.71 -6.60 -15.60
CA ALA A 92 27.83 -7.73 -15.93
C ALA A 92 26.58 -7.32 -16.73
N PRO A 93 26.72 -6.68 -17.92
CA PRO A 93 25.56 -6.33 -18.75
C PRO A 93 24.75 -7.56 -19.21
N SER A 94 25.37 -8.75 -19.28
CA SER A 94 24.68 -10.02 -19.59
C SER A 94 24.00 -10.67 -18.37
N ALA A 95 24.50 -10.46 -17.15
CA ALA A 95 23.81 -10.88 -15.92
C ALA A 95 22.59 -9.99 -15.64
N GLY A 96 22.66 -8.70 -16.01
CA GLY A 96 21.53 -7.77 -15.99
C GLY A 96 20.33 -8.28 -16.81
N ASN A 97 20.56 -9.00 -17.91
CA ASN A 97 19.47 -9.53 -18.74
C ASN A 97 18.65 -10.67 -18.10
N THR A 98 19.20 -11.39 -17.12
CA THR A 98 18.49 -12.54 -16.49
C THR A 98 17.65 -12.15 -15.27
N ASN A 99 17.75 -10.90 -14.80
CA ASN A 99 17.06 -10.41 -13.61
C ASN A 99 15.92 -9.40 -13.89
N TYR A 100 15.57 -9.17 -15.16
CA TYR A 100 14.45 -8.27 -15.52
C TYR A 100 13.11 -8.70 -14.96
N LEU A 101 12.91 -9.96 -14.57
CA LEU A 101 11.64 -10.41 -14.01
C LEU A 101 11.48 -10.04 -12.53
N GLY A 102 12.58 -9.87 -11.78
CA GLY A 102 12.52 -9.69 -10.33
C GLY A 102 11.89 -8.36 -9.92
N LEU A 103 12.35 -7.26 -10.53
CA LEU A 103 11.82 -5.92 -10.29
C LEU A 103 10.31 -5.79 -10.63
N PRO A 104 9.81 -6.18 -11.82
CA PRO A 104 8.40 -6.08 -12.14
C PRO A 104 7.55 -7.05 -11.31
N LEU A 105 8.05 -8.23 -10.93
CA LEU A 105 7.34 -9.13 -10.03
C LEU A 105 7.19 -8.51 -8.64
N TYR A 106 8.27 -7.95 -8.08
CA TYR A 106 8.23 -7.22 -6.82
C TYR A 106 7.28 -6.02 -6.90
N ALA A 107 7.38 -5.23 -7.96
CA ALA A 107 6.50 -4.09 -8.21
C ALA A 107 5.04 -4.55 -8.26
N LEU A 108 4.71 -5.59 -9.03
CA LEU A 108 3.36 -6.14 -9.14
C LEU A 108 2.79 -6.53 -7.76
N VAL A 109 3.55 -7.29 -6.97
CA VAL A 109 3.15 -7.69 -5.62
C VAL A 109 2.95 -6.46 -4.73
N TYR A 110 3.85 -5.49 -4.80
CA TYR A 110 3.74 -4.22 -4.07
C TYR A 110 2.48 -3.44 -4.47
N PHE A 111 2.22 -3.28 -5.76
CA PHE A 111 1.06 -2.58 -6.31
C PHE A 111 -0.27 -3.23 -5.94
N ILE A 112 -0.29 -4.52 -5.60
CA ILE A 112 -1.49 -5.21 -5.11
C ILE A 112 -1.59 -5.06 -3.58
N LEU A 113 -0.53 -5.37 -2.84
CA LEU A 113 -0.58 -5.40 -1.38
C LEU A 113 -0.77 -4.01 -0.76
N VAL A 114 -0.09 -3.00 -1.27
CA VAL A 114 -0.14 -1.65 -0.68
C VAL A 114 -1.56 -1.07 -0.67
N PRO A 115 -2.28 -0.94 -1.80
CA PRO A 115 -3.65 -0.44 -1.77
C PRO A 115 -4.59 -1.33 -0.96
N GLY A 116 -4.41 -2.66 -1.00
CA GLY A 116 -5.21 -3.58 -0.18
C GLY A 116 -5.04 -3.32 1.32
N THR A 117 -3.81 -3.05 1.77
CA THR A 117 -3.54 -2.74 3.19
C THR A 117 -4.17 -1.42 3.62
N LEU A 118 -4.11 -0.41 2.74
CA LEU A 118 -4.68 0.91 2.98
C LEU A 118 -6.21 0.86 3.03
N PHE A 119 -6.83 0.05 2.16
CA PHE A 119 -8.25 -0.24 2.19
C PHE A 119 -8.67 -0.83 3.55
N CYS A 120 -7.98 -1.86 4.04
CA CYS A 120 -8.26 -2.43 5.35
C CYS A 120 -8.10 -1.42 6.50
N TYR A 121 -7.22 -0.42 6.36
CA TYR A 121 -7.03 0.61 7.39
C TYR A 121 -8.19 1.62 7.41
N ILE A 122 -8.66 2.03 6.24
CA ILE A 122 -9.71 3.06 6.07
C ILE A 122 -11.11 2.46 6.28
N ASP A 123 -11.46 1.41 5.54
CA ASP A 123 -12.78 0.75 5.60
C ASP A 123 -12.96 -0.06 6.89
N GLY A 124 -11.83 -0.50 7.44
CA GLY A 124 -11.78 -1.24 8.67
C GLY A 124 -11.97 -2.75 8.56
N ALA A 125 -12.12 -3.25 7.32
CA ALA A 125 -12.21 -4.66 6.98
C ALA A 125 -11.07 -5.53 7.58
N PRO A 126 -11.34 -6.81 7.85
CA PRO A 126 -10.32 -7.74 8.34
C PRO A 126 -9.21 -7.94 7.30
N SER A 127 -7.96 -7.99 7.74
CA SER A 127 -6.78 -8.15 6.89
C SER A 127 -6.53 -9.60 6.46
N ARG A 128 -7.55 -10.23 5.88
CA ARG A 128 -7.43 -11.55 5.24
C ARG A 128 -6.70 -11.41 3.91
N LEU A 129 -5.95 -12.44 3.51
CA LEU A 129 -5.20 -12.43 2.26
C LEU A 129 -6.11 -12.16 1.04
N SER A 130 -7.27 -12.81 0.98
CA SER A 130 -8.25 -12.62 -0.09
C SER A 130 -8.76 -11.17 -0.16
N THR A 131 -9.03 -10.55 0.99
CA THR A 131 -9.46 -9.14 1.06
C THR A 131 -8.35 -8.19 0.61
N LEU A 132 -7.10 -8.43 1.05
CA LEU A 132 -5.95 -7.62 0.63
C LEU A 132 -5.72 -7.70 -0.88
N LEU A 133 -5.73 -8.91 -1.44
CA LEU A 133 -5.52 -9.11 -2.88
C LEU A 133 -6.70 -8.58 -3.70
N GLY A 134 -7.94 -8.83 -3.27
CA GLY A 134 -9.15 -8.36 -3.96
C GLY A 134 -9.26 -6.84 -3.97
N ALA A 135 -9.10 -6.19 -2.82
CA ALA A 135 -9.09 -4.73 -2.73
C ALA A 135 -7.89 -4.14 -3.47
N GLY A 136 -6.73 -4.80 -3.39
CA GLY A 136 -5.53 -4.44 -4.13
C GLY A 136 -5.73 -4.42 -5.64
N LEU A 137 -6.31 -5.48 -6.20
CA LEU A 137 -6.65 -5.59 -7.62
C LEU A 137 -7.66 -4.53 -8.06
N LEU A 138 -8.69 -4.26 -7.24
CA LEU A 138 -9.71 -3.25 -7.55
C LEU A 138 -9.12 -1.84 -7.65
N HIS A 139 -8.10 -1.55 -6.84
CA HIS A 139 -7.43 -0.25 -6.81
C HIS A 139 -6.14 -0.18 -7.63
N PHE A 140 -5.70 -1.29 -8.22
CA PHE A 140 -4.44 -1.44 -8.93
C PHE A 140 -4.17 -0.34 -9.95
N TRP A 141 -5.09 -0.14 -10.90
CA TRP A 141 -4.93 0.87 -11.96
C TRP A 141 -4.90 2.31 -11.45
N ARG A 142 -5.63 2.59 -10.37
CA ARG A 142 -5.61 3.91 -9.73
C ARG A 142 -4.24 4.16 -9.10
N PHE A 143 -3.71 3.14 -8.44
CA PHE A 143 -2.40 3.19 -7.82
C PHE A 143 -1.28 3.35 -8.84
N ILE A 144 -1.32 2.62 -9.97
CA ILE A 144 -0.36 2.80 -11.08
C ILE A 144 -0.33 4.26 -11.55
N ARG A 145 -1.50 4.85 -11.81
CA ARG A 145 -1.59 6.25 -12.27
C ARG A 145 -0.98 7.23 -11.28
N ILE A 146 -1.21 7.01 -9.97
CA ILE A 146 -0.63 7.84 -8.92
C ILE A 146 0.88 7.64 -8.86
N THR A 147 1.38 6.40 -8.91
CA THR A 147 2.82 6.14 -8.89
C THR A 147 3.52 6.75 -10.09
N LEU A 148 2.95 6.69 -11.29
CA LEU A 148 3.50 7.37 -12.47
C LEU A 148 3.56 8.88 -12.25
N LEU A 149 2.50 9.49 -11.72
CA LEU A 149 2.49 10.91 -11.37
C LEU A 149 3.56 11.23 -10.32
N THR A 150 3.70 10.40 -9.28
CA THR A 150 4.71 10.52 -8.23
C THR A 150 6.11 10.49 -8.81
N VAL A 151 6.41 9.55 -9.71
CA VAL A 151 7.73 9.43 -10.35
C VAL A 151 8.02 10.67 -11.20
N ILE A 152 7.08 11.13 -12.01
CA ILE A 152 7.26 12.33 -12.85
C ILE A 152 7.52 13.56 -11.98
N VAL A 153 6.67 13.82 -10.99
CA VAL A 153 6.82 15.00 -10.12
C VAL A 153 8.09 14.92 -9.28
N SER A 154 8.39 13.74 -8.73
CA SER A 154 9.61 13.55 -7.94
C SER A 154 10.86 13.67 -8.80
N GLY A 155 10.84 13.21 -10.05
CA GLY A 155 11.95 13.38 -11.00
C GLY A 155 12.20 14.86 -11.33
N ILE A 156 11.13 15.63 -11.56
CA ILE A 156 11.22 17.08 -11.82
C ILE A 156 11.80 17.84 -10.61
N VAL A 157 11.47 17.43 -9.39
CA VAL A 157 11.94 18.12 -8.18
C VAL A 157 13.31 17.62 -7.75
N LEU A 158 13.53 16.31 -7.66
CA LEU A 158 14.77 15.71 -7.17
C LEU A 158 15.89 15.71 -8.22
N GLY A 159 15.57 15.65 -9.52
CA GLY A 159 16.58 15.63 -10.59
C GLY A 159 17.52 16.85 -10.54
N PRO A 160 16.99 18.08 -10.53
CA PRO A 160 17.82 19.29 -10.36
C PRO A 160 18.61 19.30 -9.05
N LEU A 161 18.02 18.79 -7.96
CA LEU A 161 18.70 18.71 -6.66
C LEU A 161 19.89 17.75 -6.68
N LEU A 162 19.77 16.61 -7.35
CA LEU A 162 20.87 15.65 -7.53
C LEU A 162 21.98 16.23 -8.39
N THR A 163 21.64 16.84 -9.54
CA THR A 163 22.66 17.49 -10.38
C THR A 163 23.37 18.65 -9.69
N LEU A 164 22.68 19.35 -8.78
CA LEU A 164 23.30 20.37 -7.93
C LEU A 164 24.20 19.74 -6.86
N GLN A 165 23.83 18.57 -6.32
CA GLN A 165 24.65 17.84 -5.38
C GLN A 165 25.92 17.29 -6.03
N ASP A 166 25.88 16.82 -7.27
CA ASP A 166 27.08 16.38 -8.01
C ASP A 166 28.09 17.53 -8.09
N LYS A 167 27.64 18.71 -8.54
CA LYS A 167 28.48 19.93 -8.60
C LYS A 167 28.98 20.38 -7.23
N TRP A 168 28.15 20.21 -6.19
CA TRP A 168 28.55 20.52 -4.82
C TRP A 168 29.60 19.54 -4.31
N SER A 169 29.51 18.26 -4.69
CA SER A 169 30.50 17.24 -4.36
C SER A 169 31.84 17.60 -4.97
N ASP A 170 31.87 17.90 -6.28
CA ASP A 170 33.09 18.33 -6.98
C ASP A 170 33.73 19.55 -6.28
N TYR A 171 32.91 20.54 -5.91
CA TYR A 171 33.38 21.71 -5.18
C TYR A 171 33.96 21.36 -3.80
N VAL A 172 33.31 20.46 -3.06
CA VAL A 172 33.77 20.04 -1.73
C VAL A 172 35.10 19.29 -1.83
N ASP A 173 35.25 18.42 -2.83
CA ASP A 173 36.46 17.63 -3.07
C ASP A 173 37.66 18.52 -3.46
N ASP A 174 37.41 19.58 -4.23
CA ASP A 174 38.46 20.54 -4.61
C ASP A 174 38.96 21.41 -3.44
N HIS A 175 38.09 21.72 -2.47
CA HIS A 175 38.38 22.72 -1.43
C HIS A 175 38.61 22.13 -0.03
N PHE A 176 38.16 20.91 0.23
CA PHE A 176 38.20 20.30 1.56
C PHE A 176 38.69 18.85 1.49
N THR A 177 39.50 18.45 2.47
CA THR A 177 39.94 17.06 2.61
C THR A 177 39.63 16.51 4.01
N GLY A 178 39.41 15.20 4.10
CA GLY A 178 39.18 14.48 5.36
C GLY A 178 37.76 14.62 5.93
N TYR A 179 37.63 14.48 7.26
CA TYR A 179 36.35 14.52 7.98
C TYR A 179 35.42 15.72 7.67
N PRO A 180 35.93 16.97 7.51
CA PRO A 180 35.04 18.10 7.23
C PRO A 180 34.45 18.08 5.81
N ALA A 181 35.05 17.36 4.85
CA ALA A 181 34.46 17.14 3.53
C ALA A 181 33.23 16.21 3.65
N LEU A 182 33.42 15.07 4.31
CA LEU A 182 32.34 14.09 4.58
C LEU A 182 31.12 14.70 5.28
N GLY A 183 31.34 15.58 6.27
CA GLY A 183 30.23 16.25 6.96
C GLY A 183 29.39 17.16 6.04
N ARG A 184 30.03 17.82 5.08
CA ARG A 184 29.33 18.71 4.12
C ARG A 184 28.61 17.92 3.04
N GLU A 185 29.22 16.85 2.57
CA GLU A 185 28.59 15.92 1.62
C GLU A 185 27.36 15.25 2.25
N ALA A 186 27.51 14.75 3.49
CA ALA A 186 26.41 14.19 4.26
C ALA A 186 25.29 15.20 4.49
N ALA A 187 25.61 16.48 4.73
CA ALA A 187 24.60 17.53 4.88
C ALA A 187 23.81 17.78 3.57
N ALA A 188 24.48 17.74 2.41
CA ALA A 188 23.81 17.85 1.11
C ALA A 188 22.85 16.67 0.86
N TYR A 189 23.31 15.44 1.09
CA TYR A 189 22.46 14.25 1.00
C TYR A 189 21.32 14.26 2.02
N LEU A 190 21.56 14.74 3.23
CA LEU A 190 20.51 14.91 4.24
C LEU A 190 19.43 15.87 3.77
N LEU A 191 19.80 17.01 3.16
CA LEU A 191 18.85 17.97 2.61
C LEU A 191 18.01 17.34 1.49
N ILE A 192 18.66 16.63 0.55
CA ILE A 192 17.95 15.90 -0.52
C ILE A 192 17.00 14.86 0.08
N GLY A 193 17.46 14.10 1.09
CA GLY A 193 16.67 13.11 1.81
C GLY A 193 15.44 13.72 2.50
N LEU A 194 15.56 14.91 3.08
CA LEU A 194 14.44 15.64 3.68
C LEU A 194 13.40 16.06 2.63
N VAL A 195 13.84 16.57 1.48
CA VAL A 195 12.94 16.92 0.36
C VAL A 195 12.26 15.68 -0.21
N ALA A 196 13.02 14.60 -0.41
CA ALA A 196 12.48 13.31 -0.87
C ALA A 196 11.46 12.74 0.14
N ALA A 197 11.73 12.82 1.44
CA ALA A 197 10.80 12.41 2.50
C ALA A 197 9.52 13.24 2.48
N LEU A 198 9.61 14.55 2.21
CA LEU A 198 8.44 15.42 2.11
C LEU A 198 7.56 15.05 0.91
N LEU A 199 8.17 14.84 -0.27
CA LEU A 199 7.47 14.38 -1.46
C LEU A 199 6.83 13.01 -1.22
N ARG A 200 7.56 12.09 -0.59
CA ARG A 200 7.08 10.76 -0.24
C ARG A 200 5.83 10.82 0.64
N LEU A 201 5.88 11.59 1.73
CA LEU A 201 4.74 11.81 2.62
C LEU A 201 3.55 12.42 1.88
N TYR A 202 3.79 13.41 1.02
CA TYR A 202 2.71 14.03 0.23
C TYR A 202 1.98 13.00 -0.64
N PHE A 203 2.72 12.17 -1.38
CA PHE A 203 2.12 11.16 -2.25
C PHE A 203 1.51 9.98 -1.50
N ASP A 204 2.04 9.63 -0.32
CA ASP A 204 1.41 8.65 0.57
C ASP A 204 0.03 9.15 1.05
N LEU A 205 -0.10 10.44 1.41
CA LEU A 205 -1.40 11.05 1.72
C LEU A 205 -2.35 11.04 0.51
N VAL A 206 -1.87 11.39 -0.70
CA VAL A 206 -2.67 11.35 -1.94
C VAL A 206 -3.22 9.94 -2.20
N THR A 207 -2.41 8.93 -1.91
CA THR A 207 -2.78 7.52 -2.04
C THR A 207 -3.88 7.15 -1.05
N ALA A 208 -3.73 7.52 0.22
CA ALA A 208 -4.75 7.31 1.26
C ALA A 208 -6.09 7.97 0.89
N TYR A 209 -6.06 9.22 0.41
CA TYR A 209 -7.25 9.90 -0.09
C TYR A 209 -7.87 9.23 -1.33
N THR A 210 -7.05 8.61 -2.18
CA THR A 210 -7.56 7.93 -3.37
C THR A 210 -8.34 6.67 -3.02
N VAL A 211 -7.88 5.94 -2.00
CA VAL A 211 -8.64 4.80 -1.47
C VAL A 211 -9.94 5.29 -0.83
N GLN A 212 -9.91 6.37 -0.05
CA GLN A 212 -11.13 6.96 0.53
C GLN A 212 -12.16 7.36 -0.54
N ILE A 213 -11.74 8.03 -1.63
CA ILE A 213 -12.64 8.34 -2.75
C ILE A 213 -13.12 7.07 -3.45
N GLY A 214 -12.31 6.02 -3.52
CA GLY A 214 -12.71 4.73 -4.09
C GLY A 214 -13.84 4.03 -3.34
N LEU A 215 -14.04 4.36 -2.07
CA LEU A 215 -15.16 3.87 -1.25
C LEU A 215 -16.44 4.67 -1.48
N GLN A 216 -16.35 5.89 -2.01
CA GLN A 216 -17.52 6.73 -2.24
C GLN A 216 -18.23 6.28 -3.53
N ILE A 217 -19.47 5.78 -3.37
CA ILE A 217 -20.37 5.44 -4.46
C ILE A 217 -20.99 6.74 -4.98
N ARG A 218 -20.89 7.00 -6.28
CA ARG A 218 -21.59 8.14 -6.89
C ARG A 218 -23.09 7.88 -7.01
N PRO A 219 -23.90 8.92 -7.21
CA PRO A 219 -25.31 8.80 -7.57
C PRO A 219 -25.56 7.83 -8.74
N ASP A 220 -24.63 7.79 -9.70
CA ASP A 220 -24.67 6.90 -10.87
C ASP A 220 -24.38 5.42 -10.53
N GLY A 221 -24.24 5.05 -9.25
CA GLY A 221 -23.86 3.72 -8.77
C GLY A 221 -22.40 3.32 -9.06
N LYS A 222 -21.62 4.17 -9.73
CA LYS A 222 -20.23 3.89 -10.11
C LYS A 222 -19.23 4.52 -9.12
N PRO A 223 -18.11 3.85 -8.81
CA PRO A 223 -17.08 4.43 -7.93
C PRO A 223 -16.38 5.62 -8.60
N ASP A 224 -16.08 6.69 -7.86
CA ASP A 224 -15.40 7.86 -8.46
C ASP A 224 -13.93 7.53 -8.78
N HIS A 225 -13.54 7.69 -10.06
CA HIS A 225 -12.20 7.38 -10.57
C HIS A 225 -11.29 8.62 -10.70
N ARG A 226 -11.74 9.82 -10.28
CA ARG A 226 -11.01 11.08 -10.53
C ARG A 226 -9.89 11.33 -9.52
N VAL A 227 -8.69 10.84 -9.81
CA VAL A 227 -7.46 11.02 -9.00
C VAL A 227 -7.12 12.50 -8.75
N ARG A 228 -7.36 13.40 -9.72
CA ARG A 228 -7.01 14.84 -9.56
C ARG A 228 -7.67 15.50 -8.34
N ARG A 229 -8.82 14.98 -7.89
CA ARG A 229 -9.55 15.52 -6.74
C ARG A 229 -8.86 15.27 -5.40
N THR A 230 -7.93 14.31 -5.31
CA THR A 230 -7.23 13.98 -4.05
C THR A 230 -5.99 14.83 -3.79
N LEU A 231 -5.41 15.43 -4.84
CA LEU A 231 -4.16 16.19 -4.75
C LEU A 231 -4.28 17.42 -3.85
N LEU A 232 -5.36 18.19 -4.02
CA LEU A 232 -5.57 19.44 -3.29
C LEU A 232 -5.97 19.22 -1.82
N PRO A 233 -6.89 18.30 -1.48
CA PRO A 233 -7.16 17.93 -0.09
C PRO A 233 -5.92 17.44 0.64
N ALA A 234 -5.14 16.53 0.02
CA ALA A 234 -3.90 16.04 0.60
C ALA A 234 -2.91 17.17 0.90
N LEU A 235 -2.72 18.10 -0.05
CA LEU A 235 -1.83 19.25 0.14
C LEU A 235 -2.32 20.18 1.25
N ARG A 236 -3.63 20.44 1.30
CA ARG A 236 -4.23 21.30 2.32
C ARG A 236 -4.04 20.75 3.72
N VAL A 237 -4.24 19.43 3.89
CA VAL A 237 -4.06 18.75 5.17
C VAL A 237 -2.59 18.68 5.57
N LEU A 238 -1.70 18.39 4.63
CA LEU A 238 -0.26 18.43 4.85
C LEU A 238 0.18 19.83 5.29
N ARG A 239 -0.29 20.90 4.63
CA ARG A 239 0.08 22.28 4.98
C ARG A 239 -0.42 22.68 6.38
N ARG A 240 -1.66 22.33 6.73
CA ARG A 240 -2.27 22.70 8.02
C ARG A 240 -1.60 21.99 9.20
N ASN A 241 -1.16 20.75 9.01
CA ASN A 241 -0.58 19.92 10.05
C ASN A 241 0.92 19.61 9.80
N PHE A 242 1.61 20.46 9.03
CA PHE A 242 2.93 20.16 8.45
C PHE A 242 3.91 19.61 9.49
N LEU A 243 4.21 20.39 10.53
CA LEU A 243 5.23 20.02 11.52
C LEU A 243 4.89 18.71 12.24
N ARG A 244 3.60 18.50 12.57
CA ARG A 244 3.14 17.30 13.27
C ARG A 244 3.22 16.07 12.36
N THR A 245 2.67 16.16 11.15
CA THR A 245 2.64 15.04 10.20
C THR A 245 4.04 14.71 9.71
N TYR A 246 4.79 15.72 9.24
CA TYR A 246 6.15 15.54 8.75
C TYR A 246 7.12 15.10 9.84
N GLY A 247 7.05 15.69 11.04
CA GLY A 247 7.86 15.26 12.18
C GLY A 247 7.59 13.80 12.58
N SER A 248 6.31 13.39 12.61
CA SER A 248 5.95 11.99 12.89
C SER A 248 6.43 11.01 11.81
N PHE A 249 6.35 11.43 10.54
CA PHE A 249 6.84 10.65 9.40
C PHE A 249 8.36 10.49 9.44
N LEU A 250 9.10 11.59 9.67
CA LEU A 250 10.56 11.56 9.80
C LEU A 250 11.00 10.70 10.98
N LEU A 251 10.36 10.85 12.15
CA LEU A 251 10.67 10.04 13.32
C LEU A 251 10.53 8.55 13.02
N LEU A 252 9.40 8.12 12.45
CA LEU A 252 9.19 6.72 12.08
C LEU A 252 10.14 6.25 10.98
N SER A 253 10.53 7.13 10.05
CA SER A 253 11.51 6.83 9.00
C SER A 253 12.89 6.56 9.59
N VAL A 254 13.32 7.42 10.52
CA VAL A 254 14.59 7.27 11.23
C VAL A 254 14.57 6.02 12.10
N VAL A 255 13.49 5.73 12.81
CA VAL A 255 13.35 4.50 13.60
C VAL A 255 13.44 3.26 12.71
N GLY A 256 12.73 3.23 11.58
CA GLY A 256 12.79 2.12 10.62
C GLY A 256 14.19 1.94 10.02
N LEU A 257 14.83 3.04 9.62
CA LEU A 257 16.18 3.05 9.07
C LEU A 257 17.22 2.59 10.11
N ALA A 258 17.12 3.09 11.35
CA ALA A 258 18.01 2.69 12.44
C ALA A 258 17.86 1.21 12.76
N ALA A 259 16.64 0.68 12.81
CA ALA A 259 16.41 -0.75 13.02
C ALA A 259 17.02 -1.60 11.89
N LEU A 260 16.89 -1.16 10.64
CA LEU A 260 17.52 -1.83 9.49
C LEU A 260 19.04 -1.75 9.55
N ALA A 261 19.59 -0.56 9.80
CA ALA A 261 21.04 -0.33 9.87
C ALA A 261 21.67 -1.15 10.99
N LEU A 262 21.09 -1.15 12.19
CA LEU A 262 21.57 -1.96 13.32
C LEU A 262 21.49 -3.46 13.03
N GLY A 263 20.38 -3.93 12.46
CA GLY A 263 20.24 -5.33 12.05
C GLY A 263 21.29 -5.73 11.03
N LEU A 264 21.49 -4.92 10.00
CA LEU A 264 22.48 -5.19 8.95
C LEU A 264 23.91 -5.09 9.48
N SER A 265 24.28 -4.01 10.18
CA SER A 265 25.62 -3.83 10.75
C SER A 265 25.99 -4.96 11.71
N TYR A 266 25.07 -5.36 12.59
CA TYR A 266 25.31 -6.48 13.48
C TYR A 266 25.48 -7.79 12.70
N SER A 267 24.61 -8.04 11.71
CA SER A 267 24.72 -9.23 10.88
C SER A 267 26.07 -9.28 10.15
N LEU A 268 26.48 -8.17 9.53
CA LEU A 268 27.77 -8.00 8.84
C LEU A 268 28.96 -8.25 9.75
N ALA A 269 28.95 -7.70 10.97
CA ALA A 269 30.01 -7.90 11.95
C ALA A 269 30.18 -9.37 12.39
N HIS A 270 29.14 -10.19 12.26
CA HIS A 270 29.14 -11.58 12.71
C HIS A 270 29.29 -12.61 11.59
N LEU A 271 29.35 -12.19 10.32
CA LEU A 271 29.41 -13.10 9.15
C LEU A 271 30.55 -14.13 9.22
N ALA A 272 31.65 -13.82 9.91
CA ALA A 272 32.80 -14.73 10.07
C ALA A 272 32.53 -15.92 11.00
N ARG A 273 31.41 -15.97 11.72
CA ARG A 273 31.08 -17.08 12.62
C ARG A 273 30.44 -18.24 11.85
N PRO A 274 30.69 -19.50 12.24
CA PRO A 274 30.15 -20.67 11.54
C PRO A 274 28.61 -20.79 11.59
N HIS A 275 27.94 -20.01 12.44
CA HIS A 275 26.49 -20.05 12.62
C HIS A 275 25.81 -18.97 11.76
N VAL A 276 25.49 -19.32 10.51
CA VAL A 276 24.83 -18.41 9.56
C VAL A 276 23.36 -18.13 9.93
N TRP A 277 22.68 -19.10 10.56
CA TRP A 277 21.25 -19.00 10.83
C TRP A 277 20.86 -17.85 11.78
N PRO A 278 21.50 -17.65 12.96
CA PRO A 278 21.18 -16.52 13.83
C PRO A 278 21.41 -15.15 13.16
N ILE A 279 22.44 -15.04 12.32
CA ILE A 279 22.79 -13.83 11.58
C ILE A 279 21.69 -13.48 10.57
N PHE A 280 21.19 -14.51 9.87
CA PHE A 280 20.06 -14.38 8.96
C PHE A 280 18.79 -13.93 9.71
N VAL A 281 18.46 -14.57 10.83
CA VAL A 281 17.28 -14.21 11.65
C VAL A 281 17.36 -12.76 12.11
N LEU A 282 18.54 -12.27 12.52
CA LEU A 282 18.69 -10.89 12.94
C LEU A 282 18.54 -9.89 11.79
N ALA A 283 19.10 -10.19 10.61
CA ALA A 283 18.90 -9.37 9.42
C ALA A 283 17.41 -9.30 9.04
N GLN A 284 16.71 -10.43 9.12
CA GLN A 284 15.26 -10.52 8.91
C GLN A 284 14.47 -9.72 9.95
N LEU A 285 14.89 -9.71 11.22
CA LEU A 285 14.27 -8.90 12.26
C LEU A 285 14.43 -7.40 11.99
N GLY A 286 15.61 -6.96 11.53
CA GLY A 286 15.83 -5.57 11.11
C GLY A 286 14.95 -5.15 9.93
N LEU A 287 14.83 -6.02 8.92
CA LEU A 287 13.92 -5.83 7.78
C LEU A 287 12.45 -5.78 8.22
N PHE A 288 12.04 -6.69 9.11
CA PHE A 288 10.69 -6.72 9.67
C PHE A 288 10.38 -5.45 10.45
N ALA A 289 11.30 -4.97 11.30
CA ALA A 289 11.13 -3.74 12.07
C ALA A 289 10.99 -2.51 11.17
N ASN A 290 11.80 -2.42 10.11
CA ASN A 290 11.69 -1.37 9.10
C ASN A 290 10.35 -1.43 8.35
N LEU A 291 9.90 -2.62 7.96
CA LEU A 291 8.59 -2.82 7.33
C LEU A 291 7.46 -2.41 8.28
N PHE A 292 7.53 -2.83 9.55
CA PHE A 292 6.56 -2.47 10.58
C PHE A 292 6.48 -0.96 10.77
N ALA A 293 7.62 -0.26 10.82
CA ALA A 293 7.66 1.20 10.90
C ALA A 293 6.95 1.86 9.69
N ARG A 294 7.13 1.32 8.47
CA ARG A 294 6.39 1.78 7.28
C ARG A 294 4.88 1.56 7.37
N PHE A 295 4.44 0.43 7.91
CA PHE A 295 3.01 0.18 8.14
C PHE A 295 2.43 1.07 9.23
N TRP A 296 3.23 1.38 10.25
CA TRP A 296 2.88 2.34 11.28
C TRP A 296 2.71 3.74 10.69
N GLN A 297 3.62 4.18 9.80
CA GLN A 297 3.48 5.45 9.06
C GLN A 297 2.15 5.50 8.29
N ARG A 298 1.83 4.44 7.54
CA ARG A 298 0.56 4.35 6.81
C ARG A 298 -0.67 4.36 7.71
N GLY A 299 -0.60 3.71 8.87
CA GLY A 299 -1.66 3.77 9.87
C GLY A 299 -1.87 5.20 10.37
N ALA A 300 -0.78 5.92 10.64
CA ALA A 300 -0.78 7.32 11.04
C ALA A 300 -1.38 8.25 9.96
N GLU A 301 -1.05 8.03 8.68
CA GLU A 301 -1.62 8.76 7.55
C GLU A 301 -3.12 8.46 7.37
N SER A 302 -3.53 7.21 7.53
CA SER A 302 -4.93 6.79 7.43
C SER A 302 -5.79 7.50 8.48
N ILE A 303 -5.29 7.64 9.71
CA ILE A 303 -5.95 8.45 10.75
C ILE A 303 -6.11 9.90 10.31
N LEU A 304 -5.06 10.51 9.73
CA LEU A 304 -5.12 11.90 9.28
C LEU A 304 -6.18 12.11 8.19
N VAL A 305 -6.34 11.13 7.29
CA VAL A 305 -7.38 11.11 6.25
C VAL A 305 -8.78 10.90 6.84
N LEU A 306 -8.92 10.02 7.83
CA LEU A 306 -10.19 9.79 8.53
C LEU A 306 -10.64 11.01 9.34
N ASP A 307 -9.69 11.75 9.94
CA ASP A 307 -9.95 12.99 10.67
C ASP A 307 -10.28 14.18 9.75
N ASN A 308 -9.92 14.10 8.46
CA ASN A 308 -10.13 15.14 7.46
C ASN A 308 -10.77 14.55 6.19
N PRO A 309 -11.99 13.99 6.27
CA PRO A 309 -12.60 13.30 5.15
C PRO A 309 -12.96 14.28 4.03
N ILE A 310 -12.88 13.81 2.79
CA ILE A 310 -13.41 14.56 1.65
C ILE A 310 -14.94 14.48 1.73
N PRO A 311 -15.65 15.63 1.84
CA PRO A 311 -17.10 15.61 1.96
C PRO A 311 -17.72 14.91 0.76
N PRO A 312 -18.69 13.99 0.97
CA PRO A 312 -19.41 13.39 -0.14
C PRO A 312 -20.02 14.50 -0.98
N GLN A 313 -20.01 14.34 -2.31
CA GLN A 313 -20.67 15.32 -3.16
C GLN A 313 -22.15 15.33 -2.79
N ALA A 314 -22.65 16.48 -2.34
CA ALA A 314 -24.08 16.67 -2.21
C ALA A 314 -24.68 16.36 -3.58
N ILE A 315 -25.49 15.31 -3.63
CA ILE A 315 -26.38 15.10 -4.76
C ILE A 315 -27.18 16.39 -4.82
N PRO A 316 -27.21 17.13 -5.94
CA PRO A 316 -28.22 18.17 -6.08
C PRO A 316 -29.52 17.44 -5.87
N THR A 317 -30.12 17.62 -4.69
CA THR A 317 -31.49 17.24 -4.45
C THR A 317 -32.20 18.02 -5.53
N PHE A 318 -32.57 17.33 -6.61
CA PHE A 318 -33.67 17.81 -7.41
C PHE A 318 -34.78 17.89 -6.39
N ASP A 319 -35.02 19.09 -5.87
CA ASP A 319 -36.30 19.38 -5.24
C ASP A 319 -37.29 18.78 -6.22
N PRO A 320 -38.09 17.78 -5.80
CA PRO A 320 -39.06 17.19 -6.70
C PRO A 320 -39.83 18.38 -7.22
N GLU A 321 -39.63 18.66 -8.52
CA GLU A 321 -40.18 19.80 -9.24
C GLU A 321 -41.57 20.01 -8.67
N PRO A 322 -41.84 21.18 -8.02
CA PRO A 322 -42.92 21.35 -7.06
C PRO A 322 -44.09 20.65 -7.66
N ARG A 323 -44.41 19.46 -7.09
CA ARG A 323 -45.39 18.55 -7.67
C ARG A 323 -46.53 19.50 -7.93
N ILE A 324 -46.80 19.78 -9.21
CA ILE A 324 -47.97 20.58 -9.55
C ILE A 324 -49.03 19.67 -9.00
N GLU A 325 -49.46 19.99 -7.78
CA GLU A 325 -50.67 19.50 -7.20
C GLU A 325 -51.61 19.95 -8.28
N LEU A 326 -51.94 19.00 -9.18
CA LEU A 326 -53.02 19.17 -10.10
C LEU A 326 -54.12 19.52 -9.11
N VAL A 327 -54.43 20.81 -9.03
CA VAL A 327 -55.70 21.28 -8.58
C VAL A 327 -56.60 20.56 -9.54
N THR A 328 -57.04 19.39 -9.12
CA THR A 328 -58.19 18.73 -9.69
C THR A 328 -59.26 19.77 -9.48
N GLU A 329 -59.45 20.64 -10.47
CA GLU A 329 -60.71 21.35 -10.59
C GLU A 329 -61.77 20.28 -10.37
N PRO A 330 -62.76 20.51 -9.50
CA PRO A 330 -63.85 19.58 -9.34
C PRO A 330 -64.51 19.43 -10.71
N VAL A 331 -64.10 18.39 -11.44
CA VAL A 331 -64.77 17.91 -12.63
C VAL A 331 -66.15 17.58 -12.12
N THR A 332 -67.09 18.45 -12.44
CA THR A 332 -68.50 18.19 -12.25
C THR A 332 -68.77 16.93 -13.06
N GLU A 333 -68.92 15.80 -12.39
CA GLU A 333 -69.17 14.50 -13.00
C GLU A 333 -70.38 14.62 -13.93
N PRO A 334 -70.25 14.43 -15.26
CA PRO A 334 -71.38 13.95 -16.01
C PRO A 334 -71.59 12.49 -15.57
N VAL A 335 -72.74 12.24 -14.97
CA VAL A 335 -73.28 10.92 -14.60
C VAL A 335 -72.90 9.89 -15.67
N ARG A 336 -71.84 9.10 -15.42
CA ARG A 336 -71.50 7.94 -16.24
C ARG A 336 -72.48 6.84 -15.90
N GLN A 337 -73.33 6.51 -16.85
CA GLN A 337 -74.07 5.27 -16.85
C GLN A 337 -73.08 4.11 -16.64
N HIS A 338 -73.40 3.31 -15.62
CA HIS A 338 -72.67 2.13 -15.21
C HIS A 338 -72.79 1.07 -16.32
N VAL A 339 -71.88 1.09 -17.29
CA VAL A 339 -71.65 -0.06 -18.16
C VAL A 339 -70.85 -1.04 -17.33
N ILE A 340 -71.50 -2.16 -17.00
CA ILE A 340 -70.88 -3.29 -16.32
C ILE A 340 -69.88 -3.89 -17.30
N ASP A 341 -68.59 -3.67 -17.07
CA ASP A 341 -67.54 -4.40 -17.77
C ASP A 341 -67.62 -5.89 -17.39
N PRO A 342 -67.54 -6.82 -18.37
CA PRO A 342 -67.48 -8.24 -18.09
C PRO A 342 -66.21 -8.54 -17.28
N ILE A 343 -66.38 -9.38 -16.26
CA ILE A 343 -65.33 -9.92 -15.38
C ILE A 343 -64.15 -10.41 -16.25
N PRO A 344 -62.93 -9.89 -16.07
CA PRO A 344 -61.75 -10.43 -16.73
C PRO A 344 -61.57 -11.88 -16.29
N ASP A 345 -61.43 -12.78 -17.27
CA ASP A 345 -61.05 -14.17 -17.03
C ASP A 345 -59.77 -14.21 -16.16
N PRO A 346 -59.72 -15.08 -15.13
CA PRO A 346 -58.52 -15.24 -14.32
C PRO A 346 -57.37 -15.71 -15.20
N GLU A 347 -56.28 -14.92 -15.23
CA GLU A 347 -55.06 -15.32 -15.92
C GLU A 347 -54.59 -16.70 -15.41
N PRO A 348 -54.22 -17.63 -16.31
CA PRO A 348 -53.75 -18.94 -15.92
C PRO A 348 -52.44 -18.81 -15.12
N ALA A 349 -52.44 -19.44 -13.94
CA ALA A 349 -51.29 -19.52 -13.06
C ALA A 349 -50.02 -19.91 -13.85
N SER A 350 -48.99 -19.07 -13.78
CA SER A 350 -47.70 -19.37 -14.36
C SER A 350 -47.16 -20.67 -13.74
N PRO A 351 -46.70 -21.64 -14.53
CA PRO A 351 -46.18 -22.89 -14.01
C PRO A 351 -44.96 -22.60 -13.14
N SER A 352 -45.04 -23.03 -11.88
CA SER A 352 -43.94 -23.04 -10.92
C SER A 352 -42.73 -23.69 -11.58
N LEU A 353 -41.62 -22.94 -11.67
CA LEU A 353 -40.34 -23.47 -12.10
C LEU A 353 -40.00 -24.70 -11.25
N ALA A 354 -39.76 -25.80 -11.94
CA ALA A 354 -39.35 -27.06 -11.38
C ALA A 354 -38.09 -26.89 -10.51
N GLU A 355 -38.20 -27.51 -9.35
CA GLU A 355 -37.14 -27.90 -8.42
C GLU A 355 -35.85 -28.31 -9.15
N PRO A 356 -34.67 -27.80 -8.80
CA PRO A 356 -33.43 -28.28 -9.40
C PRO A 356 -33.12 -29.69 -8.90
N ASP A 357 -33.01 -30.62 -9.87
CA ASP A 357 -32.69 -32.03 -9.70
C ASP A 357 -31.55 -32.27 -8.71
N GLN A 358 -31.89 -32.94 -7.62
CA GLN A 358 -30.98 -33.38 -6.57
C GLN A 358 -30.47 -34.80 -6.88
N GLN A 359 -29.93 -35.06 -8.08
CA GLN A 359 -29.38 -36.37 -8.47
C GLN A 359 -28.21 -36.26 -9.45
N VAL A 360 -27.05 -35.77 -9.00
CA VAL A 360 -25.75 -36.11 -9.59
C VAL A 360 -24.75 -36.15 -8.45
N PHE A 361 -23.81 -37.10 -8.46
CA PHE A 361 -22.79 -37.42 -7.43
C PHE A 361 -23.20 -38.50 -6.41
N LEU A 362 -23.68 -39.62 -6.94
CA LEU A 362 -23.46 -40.95 -6.37
C LEU A 362 -22.58 -41.72 -7.35
N ASP A 363 -21.27 -41.73 -7.12
CA ASP A 363 -20.38 -42.89 -7.30
C ASP A 363 -18.92 -42.43 -7.19
N ASP A 364 -18.28 -42.80 -6.09
CA ASP A 364 -16.86 -43.18 -6.12
C ASP A 364 -16.61 -44.20 -5.00
N ARG A 365 -16.74 -45.48 -5.39
CA ARG A 365 -16.22 -46.65 -4.69
C ARG A 365 -14.69 -46.56 -4.60
N PRO A 366 -14.06 -46.81 -3.44
CA PRO A 366 -12.68 -47.29 -3.44
C PRO A 366 -12.64 -48.80 -3.78
N PRO A 367 -11.75 -49.25 -4.67
CA PRO A 367 -11.53 -50.67 -4.88
C PRO A 367 -10.77 -51.29 -3.71
N ASN A 368 -11.30 -52.40 -3.21
CA ASN A 368 -10.60 -53.37 -2.38
C ASN A 368 -9.29 -53.80 -3.06
N SER A 369 -8.16 -53.61 -2.40
CA SER A 369 -6.92 -54.33 -2.70
C SER A 369 -6.63 -55.33 -1.57
N SER A 370 -7.17 -56.53 -1.74
CA SER A 370 -6.74 -57.74 -1.05
C SER A 370 -5.76 -58.50 -1.93
N GLY A 371 -4.57 -58.81 -1.39
CA GLY A 371 -3.74 -59.95 -1.81
C GLY A 371 -2.57 -59.62 -2.73
N SER A 372 -1.35 -59.56 -2.18
CA SER A 372 -0.40 -60.68 -2.14
C SER A 372 0.80 -60.33 -1.25
#